data_AF-A0A8H2JG25-F1
#
_entry.id   AF-A0A8H2JG25-F1
#
_cell.length_a   1.000
_cell.length_b   1.000
_cell.length_c   1.000
_cell.angle_alpha   90.00
_cell.angle_beta   90.00
_cell.angle_gamma   90.00
#
_symmetry.space_group_name_H-M   'P 1'
#
loop_
_entity.id
_entity.type
_entity.pdbx_description
1 polymer ?
#
loop_
_entity_poly.entity_id
_entity_poly.type
_entity_poly.pdbx_seq_one_letter_code
_entity_poly.pdbx_strand_id
1 'polypeptide(L)' 'MERPKSCQPERVVIDHVRNVVEIDGEPVPYWIAEGGPTTEPLGEGETETLVKFECFVIAKDVQIIGKPREHAAR' A
#
# COMPACT_ATOMS: atom_id res chain seq x y z
N MET A 1 21.80 1.51 -6.87
CA MET A 1 20.68 0.77 -7.47
C MET A 1 19.60 1.80 -7.77
N GLU A 2 19.24 2.01 -9.04
CA GLU A 2 18.15 2.91 -9.41
C GLU A 2 16.81 2.24 -9.07
N ARG A 3 15.95 2.96 -8.33
CA ARG A 3 14.59 2.49 -8.03
C ARG A 3 13.80 2.41 -9.34
N PRO A 4 13.00 1.35 -9.58
CA PRO A 4 12.12 1.29 -10.75
C PRO A 4 11.19 2.52 -10.80
N LYS A 5 10.92 3.05 -12.00
CA LYS A 5 10.02 4.18 -12.19
C LYS A 5 8.57 3.78 -11.86
N SER A 6 7.96 4.53 -10.94
CA SER A 6 6.57 4.50 -10.45
C SER A 6 6.18 3.26 -9.63
N CYS A 7 6.78 3.11 -8.44
CA CYS A 7 6.23 2.31 -7.33
C CYS A 7 6.03 3.16 -6.05
N GLN A 8 6.15 4.49 -6.18
CA GLN A 8 6.06 5.43 -5.06
C GLN A 8 4.99 6.46 -5.42
N PRO A 9 3.79 6.36 -4.83
CA PRO A 9 2.78 7.40 -5.03
C PRO A 9 3.28 8.73 -4.47
N GLU A 10 2.94 9.82 -5.15
CA GLU A 10 3.30 11.17 -4.71
C GLU A 10 2.40 11.62 -3.54
N ARG A 11 1.17 11.13 -3.50
CA ARG A 11 0.18 11.48 -2.49
C ARG A 11 -0.66 10.28 -2.08
N VAL A 12 -0.76 10.07 -0.77
CA VAL A 12 -1.72 9.14 -0.16
C VAL A 12 -2.63 9.90 0.79
N VAL A 13 -3.94 9.68 0.68
CA VAL A 13 -4.95 10.24 1.60
C VAL A 13 -5.65 9.08 2.31
N ILE A 14 -5.62 9.10 3.64
CA ILE A 14 -6.40 8.19 4.50
C ILE A 14 -7.58 8.99 5.03
N ASP A 15 -8.78 8.73 4.52
CA ASP A 15 -9.99 9.43 4.91
C ASP A 15 -10.91 8.50 5.73
N HIS A 16 -10.84 8.66 7.06
CA HIS A 16 -11.68 7.90 7.98
C HIS A 16 -13.16 8.30 7.96
N VAL A 17 -13.51 9.48 7.43
CA VAL A 17 -14.91 9.94 7.34
C VAL A 17 -15.60 9.26 6.16
N ARG A 18 -14.93 9.23 5.00
CA ARG A 18 -15.40 8.54 3.78
C ARG A 18 -15.05 7.06 3.76
N ASN A 19 -14.26 6.59 4.73
CA ASN A 19 -13.72 5.23 4.83
C ASN A 19 -13.01 4.78 3.54
N VAL A 20 -12.12 5.64 3.02
CA VAL A 20 -11.41 5.41 1.76
C VAL A 20 -9.92 5.73 1.90
N VAL A 21 -9.08 4.98 1.19
CA VAL A 21 -7.69 5.32 0.93
C VAL A 21 -7.60 5.78 -0.52
N GLU A 22 -7.05 6.97 -0.78
CA GLU A 22 -6.78 7.48 -2.12
C GLU A 22 -5.27 7.46 -2.38
N ILE A 23 -4.88 6.99 -3.57
CA ILE A 23 -3.50 6.96 -4.06
C ILE A 23 -3.46 7.85 -5.30
N ASP A 24 -2.71 8.95 -5.24
CA ASP A 24 -2.60 9.95 -6.31
C ASP A 24 -3.97 10.48 -6.81
N GLY A 25 -4.94 10.55 -5.89
CA GLY A 25 -6.31 11.02 -6.16
C GLY A 25 -7.28 9.91 -6.56
N GLU A 26 -6.81 8.68 -6.77
CA GLU A 26 -7.65 7.54 -7.13
C GLU A 26 -7.98 6.69 -5.89
N PRO A 27 -9.26 6.40 -5.60
CA PRO A 27 -9.63 5.57 -4.47
C PRO A 27 -9.19 4.12 -4.68
N VAL A 28 -8.68 3.48 -3.63
CA VAL A 28 -8.36 2.05 -3.64
C VAL A 28 -9.68 1.26 -3.71
N PRO A 29 -9.93 0.45 -4.76
CA PRO A 29 -11.24 -0.15 -5.02
C PRO A 29 -11.51 -1.44 -4.22
N TYR A 30 -10.92 -1.57 -3.03
CA TYR A 30 -10.92 -2.79 -2.24
C TYR A 30 -11.36 -2.55 -0.79
N TRP A 31 -11.78 -3.61 -0.11
CA TRP A 31 -12.19 -3.51 1.28
C TRP A 31 -10.95 -3.36 2.16
N ILE A 32 -10.88 -2.27 2.92
CA ILE A 32 -9.82 -2.05 3.90
C ILE A 32 -10.18 -2.78 5.19
N ALA A 33 -9.21 -3.47 5.81
CA ALA A 33 -9.42 -4.11 7.10
C ALA A 33 -9.96 -3.12 8.16
N GLU A 34 -10.72 -3.62 9.13
CA GLU A 34 -11.25 -2.81 10.24
C GLU A 34 -10.12 -2.10 11.04
N GLY A 35 -8.95 -2.72 11.13
CA GLY A 35 -7.76 -2.12 11.74
C GLY A 35 -7.20 -0.92 10.96
N GLY A 36 -7.66 -0.69 9.73
CA GLY A 36 -7.30 0.44 8.90
C GLY A 36 -5.84 0.46 8.43
N PRO A 37 -5.45 1.52 7.71
CA PRO A 37 -4.06 1.78 7.39
C PRO A 37 -3.29 2.32 8.60
N THR A 38 -2.02 1.97 8.71
CA THR A 38 -1.03 2.53 9.63
C THR A 38 0.07 3.25 8.86
N THR A 39 0.76 4.18 9.51
CA THR A 39 1.87 4.93 8.90
C THR A 39 3.10 4.96 9.81
N GLU A 40 4.29 4.93 9.21
CA GLU A 40 5.56 5.12 9.90
C GLU A 40 6.57 5.84 8.99
N PRO A 41 7.50 6.66 9.53
CA PRO A 41 8.60 7.20 8.74
C PRO A 41 9.50 6.09 8.21
N LEU A 42 10.02 6.24 6.98
CA LEU A 42 10.95 5.26 6.39
C LEU A 42 12.37 5.29 6.99
N GLY A 43 12.71 6.35 7.72
CA GLY A 43 13.97 6.49 8.46
C GLY A 43 14.01 7.78 9.28
N GLU A 44 15.00 7.90 10.17
CA GLU A 44 15.23 9.14 10.92
C GLU A 44 15.59 10.28 9.96
N GLY A 45 14.78 11.34 9.95
CA GLY A 45 14.99 12.52 9.10
C GLY A 45 14.52 12.36 7.65
N GLU A 46 13.89 11.24 7.29
CA GLU A 46 13.30 11.07 5.96
C GLU A 46 11.93 11.76 5.86
N THR A 47 11.65 12.33 4.70
CA THR A 47 10.34 12.93 4.38
C THR A 47 9.34 11.91 3.83
N GLU A 48 9.80 10.69 3.53
CA GLU A 48 8.97 9.62 2.99
C GLU A 48 8.23 8.91 4.14
N THR A 49 6.92 8.70 3.97
CA THR A 49 6.08 7.95 4.92
C THR A 49 5.75 6.59 4.32
N LEU A 50 6.05 5.51 5.05
CA LEU A 50 5.56 4.19 4.74
C LEU A 50 4.10 4.07 5.20
N VAL A 51 3.22 3.71 4.28
CA VAL A 51 1.82 3.40 4.56
C VAL A 51 1.63 1.88 4.48
N LYS A 52 1.09 1.28 5.54
CA LYS A 52 0.81 -0.17 5.62
C LYS A 52 -0.67 -0.39 5.83
N PHE A 53 -1.28 -1.24 5.00
CA PHE A 53 -2.69 -1.59 5.15
C PHE A 53 -3.01 -2.92 4.50
N GLU A 54 -4.04 -3.58 5.02
CA GLU A 54 -4.57 -4.82 4.47
C GLU A 54 -5.79 -4.52 3.60
N CYS A 55 -5.75 -5.01 2.36
CA CYS A 55 -6.86 -4.95 1.41
C CYS A 55 -7.42 -6.33 1.13
N PHE A 56 -8.74 -6.43 1.06
CA PHE A 56 -9.46 -7.64 0.67
C PHE A 56 -10.17 -7.45 -0.67
N VAL A 57 -9.98 -8.43 -1.54
CA VAL A 57 -10.61 -8.50 -2.86
C VAL A 57 -11.35 -9.83 -2.97
N ILE A 58 -12.65 -9.77 -3.28
CA ILE A 58 -13.45 -10.96 -3.57
C ILE A 58 -13.49 -11.10 -5.10
N ALA A 59 -12.81 -12.12 -5.63
CA ALA A 59 -12.72 -12.36 -7.07
C ALA A 59 -13.15 -13.79 -7.42
N LYS A 60 -13.78 -13.95 -8.59
CA LYS A 60 -14.19 -15.27 -9.12
C LYS A 60 -13.07 -15.99 -9.86
N ASP A 61 -12.13 -15.26 -10.41
CA ASP A 61 -10.98 -15.77 -11.14
C ASP A 61 -9.74 -15.01 -10.68
N VAL A 62 -8.69 -15.75 -10.30
CA VAL A 62 -7.46 -15.21 -9.72
C VAL A 62 -6.27 -15.85 -10.43
N GLN A 63 -5.48 -15.02 -11.11
CA GLN A 63 -4.21 -15.41 -11.70
C GLN A 63 -3.05 -14.80 -10.92
N ILE A 64 -2.13 -15.65 -10.45
CA ILE A 64 -0.89 -15.21 -9.79
C ILE A 64 0.26 -15.42 -10.77
N ILE A 65 0.94 -14.34 -11.15
CA ILE A 65 2.11 -14.38 -12.04
C ILE A 65 3.37 -14.18 -11.21
N GLY A 66 4.26 -15.18 -11.22
CA GLY A 66 5.49 -15.18 -10.44
C GLY A 66 5.31 -15.69 -9.01
N LYS A 67 6.35 -15.56 -8.17
CA LYS A 67 6.33 -15.90 -6.75
C LYS A 67 6.79 -14.69 -5.92
N PRO A 68 6.30 -14.51 -4.69
CA PRO A 68 6.89 -13.57 -3.76
C PRO A 68 8.39 -13.81 -3.64
N ARG A 69 9.19 -12.74 -3.52
CA ARG A 69 10.60 -12.89 -3.18
C ARG A 69 10.66 -13.51 -1.79
N GLU A 70 11.24 -14.70 -1.67
CA GLU A 70 11.59 -15.26 -0.37
C GLU A 70 12.54 -14.28 0.30
N HIS A 71 12.07 -13.60 1.35
CA HIS A 71 12.98 -12.90 2.24
C HIS A 71 13.85 -13.96 2.88
N ALA A 72 15.11 -14.04 2.48
CA ALA A 72 16.12 -14.78 3.22
C ALA A 72 16.17 -14.17 4.63
N ALA A 73 15.52 -14.84 5.58
CA ALA A 73 15.71 -14.56 6.99
C ALA A 73 17.21 -14.72 7.26
N ARG A 74 17.87 -13.62 7.63
CA ARG A 74 19.22 -13.62 8.20
C ARG A 74 19.10 -13.30 9.68
#